data_AF-A0A353W587-F1
#
_entry.id   AF-A0A353W587-F1
#
_cell.length_a   1.000
_cell.length_b   1.000
_cell.length_c   1.000
_cell.angle_alpha   90.00
_cell.angle_beta   90.00
_cell.angle_gamma   90.00
#
_symmetry.space_group_name_H-M   'P 1'
#
loop_
_entity.id
_entity.type
_entity.pdbx_description
1 polymer ?
#
loop_
_entity_poly.entity_id
_entity_poly.type
_entity_poly.pdbx_seq_one_letter_code
_entity_poly.pdbx_strand_id
1 'polypeptide(L)'
;MRITETELILPALLFISENDGITTSELKEKLTELFQPTGEDAEILAGRSDSKFSQKVRNLKSHDTLERHGFAIYDPGEDPSSEGTWRITEHGRSFLERNIENIDALISARLNYSEALDTIIKESDQGRNIHVIDENLVINEGSRQNRSSSSYERSDRLRRAAIEHYRNEDGHIRCCICGFDFLETYGGRGRDFIIIHHEKPLYETEGVERTAFLEQAVQDVKPVCPNCHSMIHRNMNETLSIEEMRELINP
;
A
#
# COMPACT_ATOMS: atom_id res chain seq x y z
N MET A 1 -3.08 15.91 -3.54
CA MET A 1 -2.08 14.96 -3.03
C MET A 1 -0.88 14.98 -3.96
N ARG A 2 0.34 15.09 -3.41
CA ARG A 2 1.57 15.02 -4.21
C ARG A 2 2.06 13.58 -4.29
N ILE A 3 2.46 13.17 -5.48
CA ILE A 3 3.04 11.85 -5.77
C ILE A 3 4.49 11.84 -5.24
N THR A 4 4.90 10.81 -4.51
CA THR A 4 6.29 10.67 -4.02
C THR A 4 7.17 10.00 -5.07
N GLU A 5 8.50 10.04 -4.87
CA GLU A 5 9.42 9.33 -5.77
C GLU A 5 9.32 7.80 -5.58
N THR A 6 9.09 7.33 -4.34
CA THR A 6 8.85 5.91 -4.02
C THR A 6 7.64 5.35 -4.77
N GLU A 7 6.54 6.11 -4.85
CA GLU A 7 5.33 5.70 -5.57
C GLU A 7 5.56 5.49 -7.08
N LEU A 8 6.63 6.04 -7.64
CA LEU A 8 6.99 5.85 -9.05
C LEU A 8 7.75 4.54 -9.29
N ILE A 9 8.31 3.89 -8.27
CA ILE A 9 9.22 2.75 -8.44
C ILE A 9 8.53 1.58 -9.14
N LEU A 10 7.39 1.11 -8.65
CA LEU A 10 6.72 -0.05 -9.27
C LEU A 10 6.17 0.23 -10.67
N PRO A 11 5.47 1.35 -10.92
CA PRO A 11 5.06 1.70 -12.27
C PRO A 11 6.25 1.90 -13.21
N ALA A 12 7.37 2.45 -12.73
CA ALA A 12 8.59 2.57 -13.52
C ALA A 12 9.15 1.20 -13.88
N LEU A 13 9.26 0.27 -12.91
CA LEU A 13 9.72 -1.09 -13.15
C LEU A 13 8.81 -1.84 -14.12
N LEU A 14 7.48 -1.65 -14.04
CA LEU A 14 6.54 -2.22 -14.99
C LEU A 14 6.90 -1.80 -16.42
N PHE A 15 7.02 -0.50 -16.69
CA PHE A 15 7.35 0.00 -18.03
C PHE A 15 8.76 -0.39 -18.50
N ILE A 16 9.74 -0.44 -17.59
CA ILE A 16 11.11 -0.92 -17.92
C ILE A 16 11.07 -2.43 -18.24
N SER A 17 10.23 -3.21 -17.57
CA SER A 17 10.10 -4.64 -17.82
C SER A 17 9.44 -4.96 -19.17
N GLU A 18 8.49 -4.13 -19.60
CA GLU A 18 7.79 -4.24 -20.87
C GLU A 18 8.63 -3.75 -22.06
N ASN A 19 9.51 -2.78 -21.82
CA ASN A 19 10.37 -2.18 -22.84
C ASN A 19 11.83 -2.14 -22.38
N ASP A 20 12.55 -3.22 -22.65
CA ASP A 20 13.99 -3.31 -22.42
C ASP A 20 14.72 -2.28 -23.29
N GLY A 21 15.36 -1.30 -22.67
CA GLY A 21 15.98 -0.18 -23.35
C GLY A 21 15.15 1.12 -23.37
N ILE A 22 14.11 1.24 -22.53
CA ILE A 22 13.33 2.48 -22.42
C ILE A 22 14.20 3.66 -21.93
N THR A 23 14.06 4.82 -22.56
CA THR A 23 14.74 6.06 -22.14
C THR A 23 14.05 6.73 -20.95
N THR A 24 14.72 7.68 -20.29
CA THR A 24 14.11 8.43 -19.17
C THR A 24 12.99 9.35 -19.68
N SER A 25 13.12 9.89 -20.89
CA SER A 25 12.08 10.68 -21.56
C SER A 25 10.83 9.86 -21.86
N GLU A 26 10.97 8.65 -22.40
CA GLU A 26 9.83 7.75 -22.65
C GLU A 26 9.17 7.30 -21.34
N LEU A 27 9.97 7.00 -20.31
CA LEU A 27 9.45 6.64 -18.99
C LEU A 27 8.64 7.78 -18.37
N LYS A 28 9.11 9.02 -18.52
CA LYS A 28 8.40 10.24 -18.11
C LYS A 28 7.07 10.40 -18.82
N GLU A 29 7.01 10.16 -20.12
CA GLU A 29 5.76 10.22 -20.89
C GLU A 29 4.74 9.19 -20.40
N LYS A 30 5.15 7.91 -20.31
CA LYS A 30 4.29 6.81 -19.85
C LYS A 30 3.79 7.01 -18.43
N LEU A 31 4.67 7.43 -17.51
CA LEU A 31 4.27 7.70 -16.13
C LEU A 31 3.36 8.92 -16.02
N THR A 32 3.53 9.94 -16.86
CA THR A 32 2.63 11.10 -16.88
C THR A 32 1.24 10.71 -17.37
N GLU A 33 1.16 9.88 -18.40
CA GLU A 33 -0.10 9.32 -18.90
C GLU A 33 -0.80 8.46 -17.86
N LEU A 34 -0.05 7.60 -17.16
CA LEU A 34 -0.58 6.72 -16.14
C LEU A 34 -1.13 7.48 -14.92
N PHE A 35 -0.35 8.44 -14.39
CA PHE A 35 -0.68 9.13 -13.14
C PHE A 35 -1.62 10.32 -13.33
N GLN A 36 -1.72 10.87 -14.54
CA GLN A 36 -2.48 12.08 -14.88
C GLN A 36 -2.33 13.16 -13.79
N PRO A 37 -1.11 13.67 -13.53
CA PRO A 37 -0.85 14.54 -12.40
C PRO A 37 -1.71 15.80 -12.44
N THR A 38 -2.23 16.20 -11.27
CA THR A 38 -3.11 17.38 -11.10
C THR A 38 -2.63 18.25 -9.94
N GLY A 39 -3.12 19.49 -9.88
CA GLY A 39 -2.73 20.43 -8.82
C GLY A 39 -1.25 20.74 -8.88
N GLU A 40 -0.57 20.74 -7.73
CA GLU A 40 0.85 21.09 -7.67
C GLU A 40 1.74 20.23 -8.57
N ASP A 41 1.45 18.93 -8.70
CA ASP A 41 2.26 18.02 -9.50
C ASP A 41 2.21 18.34 -11.00
N ALA A 42 1.16 19.02 -11.45
CA ALA A 42 1.01 19.52 -12.81
C ALA A 42 1.71 20.87 -13.05
N GLU A 43 2.11 21.57 -11.98
CA GLU A 43 2.74 22.89 -12.11
C GLU A 43 4.12 22.79 -12.76
N ILE A 44 4.36 23.66 -13.74
CA ILE A 44 5.66 23.79 -14.41
C ILE A 44 6.65 24.48 -13.48
N LEU A 45 7.85 23.89 -13.36
CA LEU A 45 8.92 24.45 -12.55
C LEU A 45 9.49 25.72 -13.21
N ALA A 46 9.74 26.75 -12.41
CA ALA A 46 10.27 28.01 -12.90
C ALA A 46 11.62 27.79 -13.63
N GLY A 47 11.68 28.21 -14.90
CA GLY A 47 12.87 28.05 -15.74
C GLY A 47 13.12 26.64 -16.28
N ARG A 48 12.15 25.72 -16.15
CA ARG A 48 12.22 24.37 -16.74
C ARG A 48 11.01 24.11 -17.63
N SER A 49 11.16 23.17 -18.56
CA SER A 49 10.04 22.59 -19.31
C SER A 49 9.33 21.46 -18.56
N ASP A 50 9.91 21.01 -17.43
CA ASP A 50 9.37 19.95 -16.59
C ASP A 50 8.28 20.46 -15.64
N SER A 51 7.27 19.64 -15.40
CA SER A 51 6.37 19.78 -14.27
C SER A 51 7.03 19.28 -12.98
N LYS A 52 6.46 19.62 -11.82
CA LYS A 52 6.88 19.04 -10.54
C LYS A 52 6.84 17.49 -10.58
N PHE A 53 5.85 16.89 -11.24
CA PHE A 53 5.78 15.44 -11.44
C PHE A 53 6.89 14.92 -12.36
N SER A 54 7.05 15.52 -13.54
CA SER A 54 8.02 15.03 -14.52
C SER A 54 9.46 15.18 -14.03
N GLN A 55 9.70 16.16 -13.15
CA GLN A 55 10.94 16.28 -12.41
C GLN A 55 11.18 15.10 -11.45
N LYS A 56 10.16 14.59 -10.76
CA LYS A 56 10.30 13.40 -9.89
C LYS A 56 10.65 12.16 -10.70
N VAL A 57 10.08 11.99 -11.90
CA VAL A 57 10.48 10.90 -12.78
C VAL A 57 11.95 11.03 -13.18
N ARG A 58 12.42 12.25 -13.51
CA ARG A 58 13.85 12.49 -13.78
C ARG A 58 14.73 12.20 -12.56
N ASN A 59 14.22 12.43 -11.36
CA ASN A 59 14.95 12.19 -10.13
C ASN A 59 15.26 10.71 -9.90
N LEU A 60 14.43 9.78 -10.42
CA LEU A 60 14.72 8.34 -10.36
C LEU A 60 16.13 8.00 -10.89
N LYS A 61 16.57 8.74 -11.93
CA LYS A 61 17.93 8.66 -12.46
C LYS A 61 18.91 9.45 -11.61
N SER A 62 18.66 10.74 -11.35
CA SER A 62 19.68 11.60 -10.72
C SER A 62 19.95 11.27 -9.26
N HIS A 63 19.03 10.58 -8.60
CA HIS A 63 19.22 10.03 -7.26
C HIS A 63 19.70 8.57 -7.30
N ASP A 64 19.87 7.96 -8.47
CA ASP A 64 20.16 6.53 -8.63
C ASP A 64 19.12 5.64 -7.91
N THR A 65 17.86 6.06 -7.82
CA THR A 65 16.86 5.40 -6.95
C THR A 65 16.66 3.94 -7.33
N LEU A 66 16.50 3.62 -8.62
CA LEU A 66 16.33 2.23 -9.06
C LEU A 66 17.63 1.42 -8.99
N GLU A 67 18.79 2.05 -9.22
CA GLU A 67 20.11 1.40 -9.17
C GLU A 67 20.55 1.10 -7.74
N ARG A 68 20.26 2.00 -6.80
CA ARG A 68 20.57 1.86 -5.37
C ARG A 68 19.90 0.64 -4.75
N HIS A 69 18.65 0.39 -5.13
CA HIS A 69 17.90 -0.80 -4.72
C HIS A 69 18.18 -2.01 -5.61
N GLY A 70 19.05 -1.88 -6.62
CA GLY A 70 19.39 -2.95 -7.54
C GLY A 70 18.23 -3.42 -8.41
N PHE A 71 17.17 -2.62 -8.60
CA PHE A 71 15.98 -3.00 -9.36
C PHE A 71 16.14 -2.79 -10.88
N ALA A 72 16.83 -1.74 -11.30
CA ALA A 72 17.11 -1.47 -12.69
C ALA A 72 18.51 -0.86 -12.84
N ILE A 73 19.10 -0.99 -14.02
CA ILE A 73 20.41 -0.43 -14.38
C ILE A 73 20.19 0.62 -15.46
N TYR A 74 20.90 1.74 -15.34
CA TYR A 74 20.92 2.78 -16.37
C TYR A 74 22.17 2.63 -17.24
N ASP A 75 21.97 2.40 -18.54
CA ASP A 75 23.02 2.37 -19.55
C ASP A 75 23.13 3.74 -20.23
N PRO A 76 24.19 4.53 -20.01
CA PRO A 76 24.35 5.83 -20.65
C PRO A 76 24.56 5.75 -22.17
N GLY A 77 24.83 4.57 -22.72
CA GLY A 77 25.19 4.40 -24.11
C GLY A 77 26.62 4.86 -24.44
N GLU A 78 27.09 4.51 -25.64
CA GLU A 78 28.43 4.90 -26.12
C GLU A 78 28.47 6.34 -26.67
N ASP A 79 27.33 6.83 -27.15
CA ASP A 79 27.18 8.16 -27.72
C ASP A 79 26.66 9.15 -26.65
N PRO A 80 27.49 10.12 -26.22
CA PRO A 80 27.08 11.12 -25.22
C PRO A 80 25.94 12.03 -25.65
N SER A 81 25.63 12.06 -26.96
CA SER A 81 24.53 12.85 -27.52
C SER A 81 23.19 12.10 -27.57
N SER A 82 23.22 10.78 -27.36
CA SER A 82 22.04 9.93 -27.29
C SER A 82 21.55 9.80 -25.84
N GLU A 83 20.24 9.66 -25.66
CA GLU A 83 19.68 9.41 -24.34
C GLU A 83 19.96 7.96 -23.93
N GLY A 84 20.47 7.76 -22.71
CA GLY A 84 20.69 6.43 -22.19
C GLY A 84 19.40 5.74 -21.78
N THR A 85 19.50 4.44 -21.55
CA THR A 85 18.37 3.51 -21.50
C THR A 85 18.35 2.70 -20.21
N TRP A 86 17.16 2.35 -19.74
CA TRP A 86 16.95 1.53 -18.56
C TRP A 86 16.80 0.05 -18.92
N ARG A 87 17.34 -0.81 -18.05
CA ARG A 87 17.16 -2.27 -18.11
C ARG A 87 16.81 -2.80 -16.74
N ILE A 88 15.77 -3.62 -16.64
CA ILE A 88 15.37 -4.24 -15.36
C ILE A 88 16.36 -5.36 -14.99
N THR A 89 16.71 -5.46 -13.71
CA THR A 89 17.55 -6.56 -13.21
C THR A 89 16.68 -7.79 -12.88
N GLU A 90 17.32 -8.92 -12.56
CA GLU A 90 16.62 -10.08 -12.02
C GLU A 90 15.95 -9.78 -10.68
N HIS A 91 16.63 -9.00 -9.81
CA HIS A 91 16.07 -8.56 -8.53
C HIS A 91 14.84 -7.66 -8.73
N GLY A 92 14.92 -6.70 -9.66
CA GLY A 92 13.79 -5.83 -10.01
C GLY A 92 12.62 -6.57 -10.63
N ARG A 93 12.86 -7.57 -11.49
CA ARG A 93 11.80 -8.44 -12.01
C ARG A 93 11.10 -9.19 -10.89
N SER A 94 11.87 -9.83 -10.01
CA SER A 94 11.30 -10.55 -8.89
C SER A 94 10.52 -9.64 -7.93
N PHE A 95 11.02 -8.43 -7.69
CA PHE A 95 10.31 -7.41 -6.90
C PHE A 95 9.01 -6.98 -7.58
N LEU A 96 9.04 -6.71 -8.88
CA LEU A 96 7.86 -6.34 -9.67
C LEU A 96 6.81 -7.46 -9.63
N GLU A 97 7.17 -8.69 -9.98
CA GLU A 97 6.24 -9.83 -10.05
C GLU A 97 5.50 -10.07 -8.73
N ARG A 98 6.17 -9.89 -7.59
CA ARG A 98 5.55 -10.05 -6.26
C ARG A 98 4.61 -8.92 -5.87
N ASN A 99 4.76 -7.76 -6.49
CA ASN A 99 4.04 -6.54 -6.14
C ASN A 99 3.17 -6.00 -7.28
N ILE A 100 3.11 -6.68 -8.43
CA ILE A 100 2.42 -6.20 -9.63
C ILE A 100 0.92 -6.06 -9.40
N GLU A 101 0.32 -6.93 -8.57
CA GLU A 101 -1.10 -6.85 -8.20
C GLU A 101 -1.43 -5.62 -7.34
N ASN A 102 -0.42 -5.01 -6.71
CA ASN A 102 -0.57 -3.76 -5.95
C ASN A 102 -0.48 -2.52 -6.84
N ILE A 103 -0.16 -2.66 -8.13
CA ILE A 103 -0.15 -1.53 -9.08
C ILE A 103 -1.58 -0.99 -9.27
N ASP A 104 -2.60 -1.85 -9.22
CA ASP A 104 -4.00 -1.39 -9.26
C ASP A 104 -4.39 -0.62 -7.99
N ALA A 105 -3.85 -1.01 -6.84
CA ALA A 105 -4.01 -0.27 -5.60
C ALA A 105 -3.33 1.12 -5.71
N LEU A 106 -2.07 1.17 -6.15
CA LEU A 106 -1.34 2.41 -6.47
C LEU A 106 -2.14 3.38 -7.35
N ILE A 107 -2.77 2.86 -8.40
CA ILE A 107 -3.46 3.67 -9.42
C ILE A 107 -4.88 4.05 -8.98
N SER A 108 -5.62 3.11 -8.39
CA SER A 108 -7.06 3.27 -8.14
C SER A 108 -7.37 3.86 -6.76
N ALA A 109 -6.52 3.60 -5.78
CA ALA A 109 -6.74 3.98 -4.41
C ALA A 109 -5.42 4.56 -3.89
N ARG A 110 -5.30 5.89 -3.93
CA ARG A 110 -4.15 6.67 -3.43
C ARG A 110 -3.97 6.53 -1.91
N LEU A 111 -3.76 5.28 -1.45
CA LEU A 111 -3.69 4.75 -0.10
C LEU A 111 -2.23 4.75 0.41
N ASN A 112 -1.99 4.38 1.68
CA ASN A 112 -0.71 4.25 2.43
C ASN A 112 0.34 3.33 1.80
N TYR A 113 0.23 3.11 0.51
CA TYR A 113 1.13 2.35 -0.30
C TYR A 113 2.53 2.95 -0.31
N SER A 114 2.70 4.28 -0.18
CA SER A 114 4.05 4.87 -0.07
C SER A 114 4.81 4.34 1.16
N GLU A 115 4.21 4.35 2.35
CA GLU A 115 4.88 3.86 3.58
C GLU A 115 5.06 2.34 3.56
N ALA A 116 4.07 1.63 3.03
CA ALA A 116 4.13 0.19 2.85
C ALA A 116 5.24 -0.19 1.84
N LEU A 117 5.36 0.53 0.72
CA LEU A 117 6.45 0.39 -0.24
C LEU A 117 7.80 0.69 0.37
N ASP A 118 7.95 1.79 1.11
CA ASP A 118 9.21 2.14 1.76
C ASP A 118 9.67 1.00 2.69
N THR A 119 8.71 0.37 3.39
CA THR A 119 8.97 -0.80 4.23
C THR A 119 9.33 -2.04 3.39
N ILE A 120 8.59 -2.35 2.33
CA ILE A 120 8.88 -3.48 1.43
C ILE A 120 10.26 -3.31 0.78
N ILE A 121 10.59 -2.11 0.30
CA ILE A 121 11.88 -1.79 -0.34
C ILE A 121 13.02 -1.98 0.66
N LYS A 122 12.91 -1.40 1.85
CA LYS A 122 13.92 -1.54 2.92
C LYS A 122 14.19 -2.99 3.29
N GLU A 123 13.18 -3.84 3.21
CA GLU A 123 13.29 -5.25 3.58
C GLU A 123 13.80 -6.09 2.41
N SER A 124 13.41 -5.74 1.18
CA SER A 124 13.99 -6.27 -0.07
C SER A 124 15.49 -6.02 -0.15
N ASP A 125 15.96 -4.82 0.22
CA ASP A 125 17.38 -4.47 0.31
C ASP A 125 18.15 -5.39 1.27
N GLN A 126 17.46 -5.98 2.24
CA GLN A 126 18.02 -6.90 3.23
C GLN A 126 17.84 -8.37 2.82
N GLY A 127 17.39 -8.63 1.59
CA GLY A 127 17.11 -9.98 1.08
C GLY A 127 15.89 -10.63 1.73
N ARG A 128 15.04 -9.86 2.41
CA ARG A 128 13.82 -10.33 3.07
C ARG A 128 12.61 -10.01 2.21
N ASN A 129 11.77 -10.99 1.96
CA ASN A 129 10.54 -10.79 1.18
C ASN A 129 9.41 -10.42 2.13
N ILE A 130 8.76 -9.28 1.90
CA ILE A 130 7.61 -8.86 2.70
C ILE A 130 6.35 -8.77 1.84
N HIS A 131 5.28 -9.37 2.34
CA HIS A 131 3.92 -9.16 1.87
C HIS A 131 3.20 -8.20 2.81
N VAL A 132 2.68 -7.11 2.25
CA VAL A 132 1.79 -6.19 2.98
C VAL A 132 0.43 -6.86 3.06
N ILE A 133 -0.01 -7.18 4.28
CA ILE A 133 -1.35 -7.70 4.51
C ILE A 133 -2.21 -6.52 4.90
N ASP A 134 -2.92 -5.95 3.94
CA ASP A 134 -4.16 -5.26 4.26
C ASP A 134 -5.31 -6.25 4.02
N GLU A 135 -5.88 -6.74 5.13
CA GLU A 135 -7.03 -7.65 5.12
C GLU A 135 -8.29 -7.02 4.50
N ASN A 136 -8.30 -5.70 4.29
CA ASN A 136 -9.40 -4.94 3.69
C ASN A 136 -9.09 -4.38 2.29
N LEU A 137 -7.91 -4.61 1.71
CA LEU A 137 -7.63 -4.26 0.30
C LEU A 137 -8.41 -5.13 -0.69
N VAL A 138 -9.15 -6.13 -0.21
CA VAL A 138 -9.90 -7.09 -1.03
C VAL A 138 -11.39 -6.80 -0.96
N ILE A 139 -11.83 -5.76 -1.66
CA ILE A 139 -13.15 -5.79 -2.29
C ILE A 139 -12.97 -5.40 -3.75
N ASN A 140 -12.74 -6.40 -4.59
CA ASN A 140 -13.03 -6.29 -6.01
C ASN A 140 -13.99 -7.43 -6.37
N GLU A 141 -15.13 -7.06 -6.96
CA GLU A 141 -16.08 -8.02 -7.51
C GLU A 141 -15.38 -8.82 -8.62
N GLY A 142 -14.99 -10.07 -8.33
CA GLY A 142 -14.82 -11.09 -9.37
C GLY A 142 -13.42 -11.64 -9.63
N SER A 143 -12.34 -11.18 -8.98
CA SER A 143 -11.03 -11.83 -9.10
C SER A 143 -10.72 -12.70 -7.88
N ARG A 144 -10.71 -14.03 -8.08
CA ARG A 144 -10.26 -15.00 -7.07
C ARG A 144 -8.74 -14.82 -6.89
N GLN A 145 -8.34 -14.26 -5.75
CA GLN A 145 -6.94 -14.20 -5.34
C GLN A 145 -6.43 -15.59 -4.94
N ASN A 146 -5.21 -15.93 -5.36
CA ASN A 146 -4.45 -17.04 -4.80
C ASN A 146 -3.69 -16.57 -3.56
N ARG A 147 -4.40 -16.48 -2.42
CA ARG A 147 -3.73 -16.51 -1.11
C ARG A 147 -3.36 -17.97 -0.78
N SER A 148 -2.24 -18.18 -0.10
CA SER A 148 -1.99 -19.45 0.56
C SER A 148 -3.08 -19.68 1.62
N SER A 149 -3.56 -20.92 1.74
CA SER A 149 -4.59 -21.29 2.72
C SER A 149 -4.22 -20.90 4.15
N SER A 150 -2.92 -20.84 4.46
CA SER A 150 -2.38 -20.54 5.78
C SER A 150 -2.64 -19.10 6.25
N SER A 151 -2.49 -18.09 5.39
CA SER A 151 -2.70 -16.70 5.79
C SER A 151 -4.19 -16.40 6.01
N TYR A 152 -5.07 -17.01 5.20
CA TYR A 152 -6.52 -16.92 5.39
C TYR A 152 -6.96 -17.54 6.73
N GLU A 153 -6.43 -18.71 7.08
CA GLU A 153 -6.73 -19.38 8.35
C GLU A 153 -6.25 -18.57 9.57
N ARG A 154 -5.10 -17.90 9.46
CA ARG A 154 -4.57 -17.02 10.52
C ARG A 154 -5.47 -15.80 10.74
N SER A 155 -5.84 -15.10 9.66
CA SER A 155 -6.76 -13.95 9.71
C SER A 155 -8.12 -14.32 10.28
N ASP A 156 -8.70 -15.44 9.86
CA ASP A 156 -9.99 -15.92 10.38
C ASP A 156 -9.90 -16.27 11.88
N ARG A 157 -8.83 -16.94 12.29
CA ARG A 157 -8.59 -17.27 13.71
C ARG A 157 -8.42 -16.02 14.56
N LEU A 158 -7.66 -15.03 14.09
CA LEU A 158 -7.49 -13.75 14.79
C LEU A 158 -8.82 -12.99 14.88
N ARG A 159 -9.56 -12.92 13.77
CA ARG A 159 -10.87 -12.27 13.72
C ARG A 159 -11.84 -12.90 14.72
N ARG A 160 -11.93 -14.24 14.75
CA ARG A 160 -12.79 -14.95 15.71
C ARG A 160 -12.38 -14.70 17.15
N ALA A 161 -11.08 -14.74 17.44
CA ALA A 161 -10.55 -14.46 18.76
C ALA A 161 -10.83 -13.02 19.20
N ALA A 162 -10.67 -12.05 18.30
CA ALA A 162 -10.96 -10.65 18.57
C ALA A 162 -12.45 -10.40 18.80
N ILE A 163 -13.33 -11.02 18.00
CA ILE A 163 -14.78 -10.95 18.19
C ILE A 163 -15.17 -11.47 19.56
N GLU A 164 -14.62 -12.62 19.97
CA GLU A 164 -14.90 -13.18 21.28
C GLU A 164 -14.36 -12.30 22.40
N HIS A 165 -13.16 -11.75 22.23
CA HIS A 165 -12.53 -10.86 23.22
C HIS A 165 -13.30 -9.55 23.42
N TYR A 166 -13.81 -8.95 22.34
CA TYR A 166 -14.52 -7.66 22.39
C TYR A 166 -16.03 -7.80 22.60
N ARG A 167 -16.56 -9.03 22.70
CA ARG A 167 -17.98 -9.28 22.97
C ARG A 167 -18.26 -9.06 24.45
N ASN A 168 -19.26 -8.24 24.73
CA ASN A 168 -19.77 -8.04 26.09
C ASN A 168 -20.64 -9.23 26.54
N GLU A 169 -20.95 -9.30 27.84
CA GLU A 169 -21.78 -10.38 28.42
C GLU A 169 -23.14 -10.54 27.71
N ASP A 170 -23.73 -9.44 27.22
CA ASP A 170 -25.00 -9.43 26.49
C ASP A 170 -24.87 -9.85 25.01
N GLY A 171 -23.65 -10.16 24.55
CA GLY A 171 -23.38 -10.61 23.19
C GLY A 171 -23.10 -9.50 22.17
N HIS A 172 -23.09 -8.25 22.62
CA HIS A 172 -22.90 -7.05 21.81
C HIS A 172 -21.43 -6.70 21.59
N ILE A 173 -21.13 -6.13 20.42
CA ILE A 173 -19.83 -5.54 20.09
C ILE A 173 -20.09 -4.18 19.46
N ARG A 174 -19.47 -3.15 20.03
CA ARG A 174 -19.65 -1.76 19.58
C ARG A 174 -18.41 -1.26 18.88
N CYS A 175 -18.61 -0.40 17.89
CA CYS A 175 -17.51 0.35 17.31
C CYS A 175 -16.80 1.14 18.41
N CYS A 176 -15.50 0.93 18.57
CA CYS A 176 -14.73 1.67 19.57
C CYS A 176 -14.76 3.19 19.30
N ILE A 177 -14.84 3.61 18.04
CA ILE A 177 -14.84 5.03 17.66
C ILE A 177 -16.20 5.69 17.93
N CYS A 178 -17.25 5.28 17.20
CA CYS A 178 -18.55 5.96 17.23
C CYS A 178 -19.60 5.30 18.11
N GLY A 179 -19.30 4.16 18.73
CA GLY A 179 -20.23 3.41 19.58
C GLY A 179 -21.31 2.64 18.83
N PHE A 180 -21.35 2.69 17.49
CA PHE A 180 -22.39 2.01 16.69
C PHE A 180 -22.42 0.51 16.95
N ASP A 181 -23.63 -0.01 17.17
CA ASP A 181 -23.89 -1.42 17.48
C ASP A 181 -24.78 -2.04 16.40
N PHE A 182 -24.21 -3.00 15.66
CA PHE A 182 -24.92 -3.67 14.57
C PHE A 182 -25.99 -4.64 15.09
N LEU A 183 -25.74 -5.33 16.21
CA LEU A 183 -26.69 -6.28 16.78
C LEU A 183 -27.91 -5.55 17.33
N GLU A 184 -27.70 -4.40 17.98
CA GLU A 184 -28.77 -3.54 18.47
C GLU A 184 -29.59 -2.95 17.31
N THR A 185 -28.92 -2.42 16.28
CA THR A 185 -29.59 -1.71 15.17
C THR A 185 -30.29 -2.66 14.20
N TYR A 186 -29.67 -3.78 13.86
CA TYR A 186 -30.13 -4.68 12.79
C TYR A 186 -30.58 -6.06 13.30
N GLY A 187 -30.57 -6.29 14.62
CA GLY A 187 -30.88 -7.58 15.22
C GLY A 187 -29.92 -8.66 14.75
N GLY A 188 -30.41 -9.89 14.60
CA GLY A 188 -29.57 -11.04 14.23
C GLY A 188 -28.76 -10.87 12.94
N ARG A 189 -29.18 -9.98 12.02
CA ARG A 189 -28.42 -9.67 10.79
C ARG A 189 -27.11 -8.92 11.05
N GLY A 190 -27.06 -8.14 12.14
CA GLY A 190 -25.89 -7.38 12.52
C GLY A 190 -24.91 -8.14 13.42
N ARG A 191 -25.21 -9.40 13.76
CA ARG A 191 -24.34 -10.23 14.59
C ARG A 191 -22.98 -10.36 13.90
N ASP A 192 -21.93 -10.01 14.64
CA ASP A 192 -20.52 -10.20 14.25
C ASP A 192 -20.13 -9.48 12.94
N PHE A 193 -20.92 -8.49 12.49
CA PHE A 193 -20.70 -7.74 11.25
C PHE A 193 -19.60 -6.66 11.37
N ILE A 194 -19.07 -6.45 12.57
CA ILE A 194 -18.06 -5.43 12.83
C ILE A 194 -16.70 -5.77 12.19
N ILE A 195 -15.95 -4.74 11.79
CA ILE A 195 -14.61 -4.88 11.22
C ILE A 195 -13.59 -4.94 12.36
N ILE A 196 -12.64 -5.86 12.28
CA ILE A 196 -11.49 -5.94 13.19
C ILE A 196 -10.32 -5.23 12.49
N HIS A 197 -9.97 -4.06 12.99
CA HIS A 197 -8.97 -3.17 12.38
C HIS A 197 -7.66 -3.23 13.15
N HIS A 198 -6.55 -3.42 12.43
CA HIS A 198 -5.22 -3.34 13.01
C HIS A 198 -4.83 -1.88 13.23
N GLU A 199 -4.44 -1.54 14.45
CA GLU A 199 -3.97 -0.19 14.79
C GLU A 199 -2.59 0.11 14.19
N LYS A 200 -1.84 -0.95 13.84
CA LYS A 200 -0.57 -0.89 13.10
C LYS A 200 -0.62 -1.84 11.90
N PRO A 201 -0.18 -1.43 10.70
CA PRO A 201 -0.13 -2.33 9.53
C PRO A 201 0.67 -3.60 9.82
N LEU A 202 0.17 -4.75 9.36
CA LEU A 202 0.89 -6.02 9.44
C LEU A 202 1.74 -6.24 8.19
N TYR A 203 3.03 -6.44 8.41
CA TYR A 203 3.99 -6.88 7.41
C TYR A 203 4.31 -8.35 7.69
N GLU A 204 4.05 -9.25 6.72
CA GLU A 204 4.48 -10.64 6.78
C GLU A 204 5.80 -10.81 6.02
N THR A 205 6.84 -11.33 6.67
CA THR A 205 8.12 -11.66 6.02
C THR A 205 8.15 -13.14 5.68
N GLU A 206 8.48 -13.52 4.43
CA GLU A 206 8.64 -14.93 4.06
C GLU A 206 9.67 -15.63 4.97
N GLY A 207 9.33 -16.82 5.44
CA GLY A 207 10.20 -17.63 6.30
C GLY A 207 10.21 -17.23 7.79
N VAL A 208 9.56 -16.13 8.16
CA VAL A 208 9.35 -15.76 9.57
C VAL A 208 7.90 -16.04 9.94
N GLU A 209 7.65 -17.20 10.55
CA GLU A 209 6.40 -17.38 11.28
C GLU A 209 6.37 -16.34 12.42
N ARG A 210 5.56 -15.29 12.26
CA ARG A 210 5.14 -14.46 13.39
C ARG A 210 4.28 -15.33 14.30
N THR A 211 4.90 -16.08 15.19
CA THR A 211 4.23 -16.66 16.37
C THR A 211 3.99 -15.55 17.38
N ALA A 212 3.15 -14.57 17.03
CA ALA A 212 2.49 -13.77 18.05
C ALA A 212 1.52 -14.71 18.76
N PHE A 213 1.61 -14.78 20.09
CA PHE A 213 0.58 -15.45 20.88
C PHE A 213 -0.77 -14.82 20.54
N LEU A 214 -1.82 -15.64 20.43
CA LEU A 214 -3.15 -15.16 19.98
C LEU A 214 -3.67 -14.04 20.89
N GLU A 215 -3.34 -14.12 22.17
CA GLU A 215 -3.67 -13.15 23.21
C GLU A 215 -2.97 -11.79 22.99
N GLN A 216 -1.76 -11.79 22.43
CA GLN A 216 -1.04 -10.56 22.09
C GLN A 216 -1.59 -9.97 20.79
N ALA A 217 -1.82 -10.81 19.77
CA ALA A 217 -2.35 -10.36 18.48
C ALA A 217 -3.74 -9.71 18.59
N VAL A 218 -4.59 -10.19 19.50
CA VAL A 218 -5.91 -9.58 19.77
C VAL A 218 -5.79 -8.16 20.36
N GLN A 219 -4.69 -7.83 21.04
CA GLN A 219 -4.47 -6.49 21.61
C GLN A 219 -4.15 -5.45 20.53
N ASP A 220 -3.55 -5.88 19.41
CA ASP A 220 -3.13 -5.04 18.29
C ASP A 220 -4.29 -4.70 17.31
N VAL A 221 -5.48 -5.24 17.57
CA VAL A 221 -6.68 -5.02 16.75
C VAL A 221 -7.83 -4.44 17.57
N LYS A 222 -8.68 -3.66 16.92
CA LYS A 222 -9.83 -2.99 17.53
C LYS A 222 -11.11 -3.13 16.69
N PRO A 223 -12.30 -3.26 17.30
CA PRO A 223 -13.54 -3.33 16.57
C PRO A 223 -13.98 -1.94 16.08
N VAL A 224 -14.16 -1.78 14.78
CA VAL A 224 -14.60 -0.54 14.13
C VAL A 224 -15.75 -0.82 13.16
N CYS A 225 -16.71 0.12 13.03
CA CYS A 225 -17.74 -0.03 12.01
C CYS A 225 -17.18 0.28 10.60
N PRO A 226 -17.81 -0.23 9.52
CA PRO A 226 -17.40 0.05 8.15
C PRO A 226 -17.22 1.54 7.85
N ASN A 227 -18.11 2.40 8.35
CA ASN A 227 -18.02 3.84 8.11
C ASN A 227 -16.79 4.45 8.81
N CYS A 228 -16.55 4.13 10.09
CA CYS A 228 -15.37 4.62 10.80
C CYS A 228 -14.08 4.06 10.21
N HIS A 229 -14.07 2.79 9.83
CA HIS A 229 -12.95 2.20 9.11
C HIS A 229 -12.65 2.96 7.82
N SER A 230 -13.67 3.23 7.01
CA SER A 230 -13.52 4.06 5.81
C SER A 230 -13.05 5.48 6.12
N MET A 231 -13.40 6.06 7.27
CA MET A 231 -12.97 7.42 7.64
C MET A 231 -11.53 7.47 8.18
N ILE A 232 -11.10 6.48 8.96
CA ILE A 232 -9.68 6.30 9.37
C ILE A 232 -8.80 6.33 8.12
N HIS A 233 -9.23 5.59 7.10
CA HIS A 233 -8.53 5.47 5.82
C HIS A 233 -9.07 6.43 4.75
N ARG A 234 -9.68 7.57 5.13
CA ARG A 234 -10.19 8.52 4.14
C ARG A 234 -9.12 9.48 3.63
N ASN A 235 -8.22 9.92 4.52
CA ASN A 235 -7.04 10.71 4.17
C ASN A 235 -5.79 9.94 4.60
N MET A 236 -5.11 9.37 3.62
CA MET A 236 -4.12 8.30 3.80
C MET A 236 -2.80 8.88 4.34
N ASN A 237 -2.46 10.10 3.94
CA ASN A 237 -1.28 10.81 4.45
C ASN A 237 -1.42 11.29 5.91
N GLU A 238 -2.63 11.19 6.47
CA GLU A 238 -2.99 11.55 7.84
C GLU A 238 -3.99 10.51 8.35
N THR A 239 -3.63 9.21 8.31
CA THR A 239 -4.50 8.19 8.88
C THR A 239 -4.73 8.51 10.34
N LEU A 240 -5.98 8.81 10.66
CA LEU A 240 -6.36 9.17 12.00
C LEU A 240 -6.31 7.90 12.85
N SER A 241 -5.55 7.96 13.94
CA SER A 241 -5.67 7.01 15.03
C SER A 241 -7.11 6.91 15.51
N ILE A 242 -7.41 5.83 16.23
CA ILE A 242 -8.74 5.63 16.82
C ILE A 242 -9.09 6.81 17.75
N GLU A 243 -8.11 7.33 18.46
CA GLU A 243 -8.20 8.51 19.32
C GLU A 243 -8.56 9.77 18.50
N GLU A 244 -7.80 10.07 17.44
CA GLU A 244 -8.07 11.24 16.58
C GLU A 244 -9.44 11.15 15.91
N MET A 245 -9.87 9.96 15.48
CA MET A 245 -11.21 9.75 14.95
C MET A 245 -12.31 9.97 15.99
N ARG A 246 -12.07 9.59 17.24
CA ARG A 246 -13.01 9.84 18.35
C ARG A 246 -13.17 11.32 18.62
N GLU A 247 -12.06 12.06 18.68
CA GLU A 247 -12.06 13.52 18.86
C GLU A 247 -12.79 14.23 17.70
N LEU A 248 -12.63 13.75 16.47
CA LEU A 248 -13.30 14.33 15.31
C LEU A 248 -14.82 14.16 15.34
N ILE A 249 -15.31 13.01 15.84
CA ILE A 249 -16.75 12.69 15.88
C ILE A 249 -17.42 13.28 17.13
N ASN A 250 -16.68 13.40 18.23
CA ASN A 250 -17.15 13.95 19.51
C ASN A 250 -16.17 15.02 20.04
N PRO A 251 -16.17 16.23 19.44
CA PRO A 251 -15.24 17.31 19.80
C PRO A 251 -15.53 17.97 21.15
#